data_AF-A0A7H4PFJ1-F1
#
_entry.id   AF-A0A7H4PFJ1-F1
#
_cell.length_a   1.000
_cell.length_b   1.000
_cell.length_c   1.000
_cell.angle_alpha   90.00
_cell.angle_beta   90.00
_cell.angle_gamma   90.00
#
_symmetry.space_group_name_H-M   'P 1'
#
loop_
_entity.id
_entity.type
_entity.pdbx_description
1 polymer ?
#
loop_
_entity_poly.entity_id
_entity_poly.type
_entity_poly.pdbx_seq_one_letter_code
_entity_poly.pdbx_strand_id
1 'polypeptide(L)' 'MKLIGSYTSPFVRKISVILLEKAIPFEFVNEFPYHETNGVAH' A
#
# COMPACT_ATOMS: atom_id res chain seq x y z
N MET A 1 -3.84 11.54 -1.49
CA MET A 1 -2.64 10.85 -0.94
C MET A 1 -2.59 9.45 -1.55
N LYS A 2 -1.42 8.91 -1.88
CA LYS A 2 -1.31 7.57 -2.52
C LYS A 2 -0.85 6.52 -1.49
N LEU A 3 -1.57 5.41 -1.41
CA LEU A 3 -1.18 4.23 -0.63
C LEU A 3 -0.67 3.16 -1.59
N ILE A 4 0.65 2.97 -1.61
CA ILE A 4 1.32 2.02 -2.50
C ILE A 4 1.55 0.71 -1.74
N GLY A 5 1.17 -0.40 -2.34
CA GLY A 5 1.51 -1.73 -1.82
C GLY A 5 0.61 -2.83 -2.35
N SER A 6 0.82 -4.05 -1.85
CA SER A 6 0.02 -5.21 -2.24
C SER A 6 -1.24 -5.39 -1.39
N TYR A 7 -2.33 -5.83 -2.01
CA TYR A 7 -3.53 -6.32 -1.32
C TYR A 7 -3.26 -7.48 -0.36
N THR A 8 -2.19 -8.25 -0.58
CA THR A 8 -1.79 -9.37 0.28
C THR A 8 -0.98 -8.94 1.50
N SER A 9 -0.54 -7.68 1.57
CA SER A 9 0.28 -7.20 2.68
C SER A 9 -0.57 -6.86 3.92
N PRO A 10 -0.33 -7.49 5.08
CA PRO A 10 -1.06 -7.18 6.31
C PRO A 10 -0.79 -5.74 6.81
N PHE A 11 0.37 -5.18 6.46
CA PHE A 11 0.73 -3.80 6.81
C PHE A 11 -0.09 -2.79 6.00
N VAL A 12 -0.23 -3.02 4.70
CA VAL A 12 -1.07 -2.20 3.81
C VAL A 12 -2.53 -2.28 4.25
N ARG A 13 -3.03 -3.48 4.57
CA ARG A 13 -4.37 -3.70 5.13
C ARG A 13 -4.62 -2.85 6.37
N LYS A 14 -3.66 -2.84 7.31
CA LYS A 14 -3.75 -2.04 8.55
C LYS A 14 -3.85 -0.54 8.25
N ILE A 15 -3.02 -0.02 7.35
CA ILE A 15 -3.04 1.40 6.98
C ILE A 15 -4.34 1.77 6.25
N SER A 16 -4.81 0.95 5.31
CA SER A 16 -6.09 1.17 4.64
C SER A 16 -7.24 1.29 5.64
N VAL A 17 -7.30 0.41 6.64
CA VAL A 17 -8.31 0.49 7.70
C VAL A 17 -8.20 1.80 8.48
N ILE A 18 -7.01 2.21 8.92
CA ILE A 18 -6.81 3.47 9.65
C ILE A 18 -7.24 4.69 8.81
N LEU A 19 -6.93 4.71 7.50
CA LEU A 19 -7.31 5.81 6.61
C LEU A 19 -8.82 5.87 6.40
N LEU A 20 -9.48 4.71 6.27
CA LEU A 20 -10.94 4.62 6.17
C LEU A 20 -11.62 5.07 7.49
N GLU A 21 -11.11 4.61 8.64
CA GLU A 21 -11.63 5.02 9.98
C GLU A 21 -11.50 6.52 10.22
N LYS A 22 -10.46 7.16 9.66
CA LYS A 22 -10.24 8.60 9.76
C LYS A 22 -10.92 9.40 8.65
N ALA A 23 -11.70 8.76 7.77
CA ALA A 23 -12.33 9.37 6.59
C ALA A 23 -11.34 10.16 5.69
N ILE A 24 -10.09 9.69 5.61
CA ILE A 24 -9.05 10.33 4.79
C ILE A 24 -9.12 9.73 3.38
N PRO A 25 -9.40 10.52 2.33
CA PRO A 25 -9.42 10.01 0.97
C PRO A 25 -8.00 9.63 0.52
N PHE A 26 -7.85 8.40 0.05
CA PHE A 26 -6.60 7.89 -0.50
C PHE A 26 -6.84 7.13 -1.80
N GLU A 27 -5.82 7.16 -2.66
CA GLU A 27 -5.76 6.38 -3.89
C GLU A 27 -4.89 5.15 -3.63
N PHE A 28 -5.44 3.96 -3.86
CA PHE A 28 -4.69 2.71 -3.69
C PHE A 28 -3.97 2.34 -4.99
N VAL A 29 -2.64 2.27 -4.92
CA VAL A 29 -1.79 1.84 -6.03
C VAL A 29 -1.27 0.45 -5.71
N ASN A 30 -1.83 -0.54 -6.40
CA ASN A 30 -1.42 -1.93 -6.22
C ASN A 30 -0.08 -2.17 -6.92
N GLU A 31 1.00 -2.06 -6.16
CA GLU A 31 2.35 -2.26 -6.65
C GLU A 31 3.10 -3.20 -5.70
N PHE A 32 3.76 -4.21 -6.27
CA PHE A 32 4.57 -5.12 -5.49
C PHE A 32 5.96 -4.53 -5.26
N PRO A 33 6.43 -4.42 -4.00
CA PRO A 33 7.77 -3.90 -3.72
C PRO A 33 8.84 -4.77 -4.40
N TYR A 34 8.66 -6.09 -4.46
CA TYR A 34 9.64 -7.01 -5.06
C TYR A 34 9.66 -7.03 -6.61
N HIS A 35 8.99 -6.10 -7.28
CA HIS A 35 9.17 -5.96 -8.72
C HIS A 35 10.62 -5.52 -9.00
N GLU A 36 11.28 -6.11 -10.02
CA GLU A 36 12.70 -5.80 -10.36
C GLU A 36 12.96 -4.30 -10.53
N THR A 37 11.94 -3.53 -10.89
CA THR A 37 11.98 -2.07 -11.07
C THR A 37 12.13 -1.28 -9.75
N ASN A 38 11.78 -1.88 -8.61
CA ASN A 38 11.61 -1.17 -7.34
C ASN A 38 12.81 -1.27 -6.39
N GLY A 39 13.88 -1.95 -6.81
CA GLY A 39 15.20 -1.92 -6.16
C GLY A 39 15.28 -2.50 -4.73
N VAL A 40 14.18 -3.05 -4.20
CA VAL A 40 14.12 -3.67 -2.86
C VAL A 40 14.27 -5.19 -2.90
N ALA A 41 14.25 -5.81 -4.08
CA ALA A 41 14.71 -7.18 -4.28
C ALA A 41 16.24 -7.16 -4.47
N HIS A 42 16.99 -7.00 -3.37
CA HIS A 42 18.45 -7.05 -3.39
C HIS A 42 18.99 -7.94 -2.28
#